data_AF-A0A7X4KEK0-F1
#
_entry.id   AF-A0A7X4KEK0-F1
#
_cell.length_a   1.000
_cell.length_b   1.000
_cell.length_c   1.000
_cell.angle_alpha   90.00
_cell.angle_beta   90.00
_cell.angle_gamma   90.00
#
_symmetry.space_group_name_H-M   'P 1'
#
loop_
_entity.id
_entity.type
_entity.pdbx_description
1 polymer ?
#
loop_
_entity_poly.entity_id
_entity_poly.type
_entity_poly.pdbx_seq_one_letter_code
_entity_poly.pdbx_strand_id
1 'polypeptide(L)'
;MTILVTGATGKVGTKVIEQLVKRGADVRALVRNPASASFPAGVAVAQGDLLDPDSLRGALSGVSTLFLLNAVAPDEFTQALIALNVAKEAGVRHVVYLSVIHSDLYVNVPHFAGKYGVERMIEQMGFSATILRPAYFMDNDLTVKDVVLGYGVYPMPVGDKGLAMISVDDIGEIAAIELVRRNQSATPLPLERINLVGPETLTGNDIAAAWSSVLGRAIAYGGGDTAAFEQNLRQFMPGWMAYDMRLMGERFLTDGMLPGAGDVDRLTALLGRPLRAYRDFAAAIAA
;
A
#
# COMPACT_ATOMS: atom_id res chain seq x y z
N MET A 1 -12.37 16.05 -14.74
CA MET A 1 -10.90 16.22 -14.75
C MET A 1 -10.28 14.86 -14.50
N THR A 2 -9.18 14.54 -15.19
CA THR A 2 -8.63 13.17 -15.24
C THR A 2 -7.74 12.86 -14.03
N ILE A 3 -7.94 11.67 -13.46
CA ILE A 3 -7.13 11.10 -12.38
C ILE A 3 -6.17 10.07 -12.98
N LEU A 4 -4.86 10.26 -12.82
CA LEU A 4 -3.86 9.27 -13.24
C LEU A 4 -3.48 8.34 -12.10
N VAL A 5 -3.43 7.04 -12.36
CA VAL A 5 -3.06 6.00 -11.40
C VAL A 5 -1.76 5.33 -11.84
N THR A 6 -0.69 5.45 -11.05
CA THR A 6 0.53 4.64 -11.21
C THR A 6 0.39 3.30 -10.48
N GLY A 7 1.20 2.31 -10.86
CA GLY A 7 1.08 0.97 -10.30
C GLY A 7 -0.28 0.32 -10.58
N ALA A 8 -0.92 0.74 -11.69
CA ALA A 8 -2.31 0.44 -12.01
C ALA A 8 -2.65 -1.07 -12.10
N THR A 9 -1.67 -1.90 -12.47
CA THR A 9 -1.84 -3.36 -12.58
C THR A 9 -1.48 -4.10 -11.28
N GLY A 10 -1.05 -3.39 -10.24
CA GLY A 10 -0.68 -3.98 -8.95
C GLY A 10 -1.89 -4.24 -8.04
N LYS A 11 -1.65 -4.94 -6.92
CA LYS A 11 -2.70 -5.30 -5.94
C LYS A 11 -3.54 -4.10 -5.51
N VAL A 12 -2.90 -2.99 -5.11
CA VAL A 12 -3.61 -1.78 -4.68
C VAL A 12 -4.16 -0.99 -5.87
N GLY A 13 -3.37 -0.78 -6.92
CA GLY A 13 -3.76 0.04 -8.08
C GLY A 13 -5.02 -0.47 -8.78
N THR A 14 -5.18 -1.79 -8.89
CA THR A 14 -6.40 -2.40 -9.44
C THR A 14 -7.64 -2.06 -8.61
N LYS A 15 -7.56 -2.17 -7.27
CA LYS A 15 -8.65 -1.78 -6.37
C LYS A 15 -8.97 -0.29 -6.41
N VAL A 16 -7.95 0.57 -6.53
CA VAL A 16 -8.14 2.02 -6.72
C VAL A 16 -8.92 2.28 -7.99
N ILE A 17 -8.53 1.67 -9.12
CA ILE A 17 -9.21 1.86 -10.41
C ILE A 17 -10.66 1.37 -10.34
N GLU A 18 -10.91 0.17 -9.80
CA GLU A 18 -12.26 -0.35 -9.61
C GLU A 18 -13.15 0.63 -8.84
N GLN A 19 -12.63 1.20 -7.75
CA GLN A 19 -13.37 2.13 -6.90
C GLN A 19 -13.56 3.50 -7.56
N LEU A 20 -12.57 3.99 -8.31
CA LEU A 20 -12.72 5.22 -9.10
C LEU A 20 -13.79 5.08 -10.19
N VAL A 21 -13.80 3.96 -10.92
CA VAL A 21 -14.81 3.67 -11.95
C VAL A 21 -16.21 3.59 -11.33
N LYS A 22 -16.37 2.90 -10.19
CA LYS A 22 -17.66 2.86 -9.44
C LYS A 22 -18.16 4.25 -9.05
N ARG A 23 -17.26 5.22 -8.88
CA ARG A 23 -17.57 6.61 -8.52
C ARG A 23 -17.73 7.53 -9.73
N GLY A 24 -17.70 6.98 -10.95
CA GLY A 24 -17.85 7.76 -12.19
C GLY A 24 -16.69 8.72 -12.45
N ALA A 25 -15.51 8.45 -11.88
CA ALA A 25 -14.33 9.27 -12.12
C ALA A 25 -13.76 9.01 -13.53
N ASP A 26 -13.15 10.04 -14.12
CA ASP A 26 -12.35 9.92 -15.34
C ASP A 26 -10.94 9.44 -14.97
N VAL A 27 -10.59 8.23 -15.41
CA VAL A 27 -9.40 7.50 -14.95
C VAL A 27 -8.45 7.22 -16.10
N ARG A 28 -7.16 7.50 -15.87
CA ARG A 28 -6.05 7.08 -16.72
C ARG A 28 -5.10 6.16 -15.95
N ALA A 29 -4.92 4.94 -16.43
CA ALA A 29 -3.99 3.98 -15.87
C ALA A 29 -2.62 4.09 -16.54
N LEU A 30 -1.56 4.37 -15.78
CA LEU A 30 -0.19 4.29 -16.25
C LEU A 30 0.30 2.84 -16.16
N VAL A 31 0.73 2.28 -17.29
CA VAL A 31 1.24 0.90 -17.39
C VAL A 31 2.51 0.85 -18.21
N ARG A 32 3.43 -0.05 -17.85
CA ARG A 32 4.66 -0.28 -18.64
C ARG A 32 4.38 -1.02 -19.94
N ASN A 33 3.50 -2.02 -19.88
CA ASN A 33 3.10 -2.82 -21.04
C ASN A 33 1.56 -2.78 -21.21
N PRO A 34 1.04 -1.99 -22.16
CA PRO A 34 -0.40 -1.91 -22.44
C PRO A 34 -1.04 -3.24 -22.83
N ALA A 35 -0.30 -4.14 -23.50
CA ALA A 35 -0.84 -5.41 -23.97
C ALA A 35 -1.20 -6.38 -22.83
N SER A 36 -0.57 -6.22 -21.66
CA SER A 36 -0.88 -7.00 -20.46
C SER A 36 -1.91 -6.35 -19.55
N ALA A 37 -2.41 -5.17 -19.89
CA ALA A 37 -3.30 -4.40 -19.05
C ALA A 37 -4.76 -4.68 -19.43
N SER A 38 -5.56 -5.08 -18.43
CA SER A 38 -7.01 -5.26 -18.57
C SER A 38 -7.70 -4.43 -17.49
N PHE A 39 -8.50 -3.46 -17.92
CA PHE A 39 -9.22 -2.55 -17.03
C PHE A 39 -10.72 -2.52 -17.38
N PRO A 40 -11.58 -2.09 -16.44
CA PRO A 40 -12.99 -1.83 -16.74
C PRO A 40 -13.17 -0.86 -17.91
N ALA A 41 -14.32 -0.95 -18.57
CA ALA A 41 -14.66 -0.03 -19.66
C ALA A 41 -14.60 1.43 -19.19
N GLY A 42 -14.07 2.31 -20.05
CA GLY A 42 -13.93 3.74 -19.76
C GLY A 42 -12.60 4.14 -19.10
N VAL A 43 -11.76 3.20 -18.68
CA VAL A 43 -10.40 3.52 -18.19
C VAL A 43 -9.47 3.75 -19.37
N ALA A 44 -8.90 4.95 -19.47
CA ALA A 44 -7.86 5.25 -20.46
C ALA A 44 -6.54 4.59 -20.05
N VAL A 45 -5.77 4.10 -21.01
CA VAL A 45 -4.45 3.50 -20.77
C VAL A 45 -3.37 4.44 -21.33
N ALA A 46 -2.38 4.75 -20.50
CA ALA A 46 -1.16 5.44 -20.91
C ALA A 46 0.04 4.53 -20.71
N GLN A 47 0.82 4.34 -21.77
CA GLN A 47 2.10 3.64 -21.67
C GLN A 47 3.14 4.59 -21.06
N GLY A 48 3.86 4.12 -20.05
CA GLY A 48 5.03 4.84 -19.54
C GLY A 48 5.73 4.13 -18.39
N ASP A 49 6.89 4.67 -18.04
CA ASP A 49 7.77 4.20 -16.97
C ASP A 49 8.11 5.36 -16.03
N LEU A 50 8.18 5.11 -14.73
CA LEU A 50 8.49 6.15 -13.74
C LEU A 50 9.94 6.65 -13.84
N LEU A 51 10.82 5.90 -14.51
CA LEU A 51 12.18 6.31 -14.85
C LEU A 51 12.32 6.99 -16.22
N ASP A 52 11.26 7.10 -17.01
CA ASP A 52 11.25 7.75 -18.32
C ASP A 52 10.43 9.05 -18.26
N PRO A 53 11.09 10.22 -18.07
CA PRO A 53 10.42 11.51 -17.97
C PRO A 53 9.55 11.87 -19.19
N ASP A 54 9.95 11.47 -20.41
CA ASP A 54 9.22 11.83 -21.62
C ASP A 54 7.92 11.02 -21.72
N SER A 55 7.96 9.74 -21.34
CA SER A 55 6.75 8.92 -21.21
C SER A 55 5.79 9.51 -20.15
N LEU A 56 6.32 10.00 -19.03
CA LEU A 56 5.52 10.60 -17.97
C LEU A 56 4.90 11.92 -18.39
N ARG A 57 5.61 12.77 -19.14
CA ARG A 57 5.04 14.02 -19.69
C ARG A 57 3.82 13.73 -20.56
N GLY A 58 3.92 12.73 -21.43
CA GLY A 58 2.79 12.26 -22.24
C GLY A 58 1.62 11.78 -21.38
N ALA A 59 1.90 10.93 -20.39
CA ALA A 59 0.88 10.35 -19.53
C ALA A 59 0.18 11.38 -18.62
N LEU A 60 0.92 12.37 -18.13
CA LEU A 60 0.44 13.40 -17.20
C LEU A 60 -0.23 14.60 -17.91
N SER A 61 -0.20 14.65 -19.23
CA SER A 61 -0.88 15.71 -19.99
C SER A 61 -2.39 15.76 -19.68
N GLY A 62 -2.87 16.91 -19.21
CA GLY A 62 -4.26 17.13 -18.83
C GLY A 62 -4.70 16.48 -17.51
N VAL A 63 -3.77 15.91 -16.74
CA VAL A 63 -4.05 15.29 -15.43
C VAL A 63 -4.12 16.35 -14.34
N SER A 64 -5.18 16.31 -13.53
CA SER A 64 -5.36 17.19 -12.36
C SER A 64 -4.91 16.56 -11.06
N THR A 65 -5.06 15.24 -10.95
CA THR A 65 -4.82 14.48 -9.72
C THR A 65 -4.05 13.21 -10.02
N LEU A 66 -2.99 12.97 -9.26
CA LEU A 66 -2.12 11.81 -9.37
C LEU A 66 -2.31 10.89 -8.16
N PHE A 67 -2.64 9.62 -8.39
CA PHE A 67 -2.36 8.55 -7.44
C PHE A 67 -0.95 8.02 -7.68
N LEU A 68 -0.04 8.33 -6.75
CA LEU A 68 1.35 7.90 -6.81
C LEU A 68 1.54 6.67 -5.93
N LEU A 69 1.90 5.56 -6.57
CA LEU A 69 2.30 4.31 -5.97
C LEU A 69 3.58 3.84 -6.67
N ASN A 70 4.64 3.67 -5.89
CA ASN A 70 5.89 3.06 -6.30
C ASN A 70 5.94 1.62 -5.78
N ALA A 71 6.29 0.67 -6.65
CA ALA A 71 6.58 -0.69 -6.23
C ALA A 71 7.85 -0.71 -5.36
N VAL A 72 7.96 -1.67 -4.45
CA VAL A 72 9.21 -1.88 -3.71
C VAL A 72 10.30 -2.30 -4.70
N ALA A 73 11.25 -1.41 -4.92
CA ALA A 73 12.29 -1.51 -5.93
C ALA A 73 13.53 -0.73 -5.44
N PRO A 74 14.75 -1.08 -5.86
CA PRO A 74 15.97 -0.44 -5.36
C PRO A 74 16.04 1.05 -5.74
N ASP A 75 15.30 1.45 -6.76
CA ASP A 75 15.20 2.77 -7.36
C ASP A 75 13.85 3.45 -7.09
N GLU A 76 13.01 2.91 -6.20
CA GLU A 76 11.65 3.43 -5.95
C GLU A 76 11.63 4.91 -5.54
N PHE A 77 12.66 5.35 -4.81
CA PHE A 77 12.78 6.75 -4.42
C PHE A 77 13.06 7.63 -5.63
N THR A 78 14.00 7.22 -6.49
CA THR A 78 14.30 7.92 -7.76
C THR A 78 13.07 8.00 -8.66
N GLN A 79 12.31 6.91 -8.78
CA GLN A 79 11.04 6.89 -9.52
C GLN A 79 10.05 7.94 -8.98
N ALA A 80 9.91 8.05 -7.66
CA ALA A 80 9.02 9.03 -7.05
C ALA A 80 9.51 10.49 -7.25
N LEU A 81 10.82 10.73 -7.15
CA LEU A 81 11.42 12.04 -7.41
C LEU A 81 11.13 12.50 -8.85
N ILE A 82 11.33 11.63 -9.83
CA ILE A 82 11.06 11.93 -11.25
C ILE A 82 9.55 12.18 -11.44
N ALA A 83 8.71 11.28 -10.94
CA ALA A 83 7.25 11.39 -11.09
C ALA A 83 6.70 12.69 -10.52
N LEU A 84 7.15 13.12 -9.34
CA LEU A 84 6.66 14.35 -8.71
C LEU A 84 7.17 15.62 -9.41
N ASN A 85 8.41 15.63 -9.91
CA ASN A 85 8.91 16.75 -10.72
C ASN A 85 8.11 16.89 -12.02
N VAL A 86 7.92 15.80 -12.77
CA VAL A 86 7.15 15.82 -14.02
C VAL A 86 5.67 16.13 -13.76
N ALA A 87 5.09 15.65 -12.65
CA ALA A 87 3.73 16.00 -12.26
C ALA A 87 3.59 17.51 -11.99
N LYS A 88 4.58 18.12 -11.33
CA LYS A 88 4.60 19.58 -11.10
C LYS A 88 4.72 20.35 -12.41
N GLU A 89 5.61 19.93 -13.31
CA GLU A 89 5.77 20.50 -14.66
C GLU A 89 4.46 20.43 -15.46
N ALA A 90 3.75 19.30 -15.39
CA ALA A 90 2.49 19.06 -16.10
C ALA A 90 1.27 19.78 -15.47
N GLY A 91 1.46 20.49 -14.35
CA GLY A 91 0.38 21.24 -13.69
C GLY A 91 -0.55 20.38 -12.83
N VAL A 92 -0.13 19.18 -12.44
CA VAL A 92 -0.86 18.36 -11.45
C VAL A 92 -0.96 19.13 -10.14
N ARG A 93 -2.20 19.29 -9.65
CA ARG A 93 -2.47 20.08 -8.45
C ARG A 93 -2.60 19.23 -7.19
N HIS A 94 -3.11 18.01 -7.36
CA HIS A 94 -3.43 17.13 -6.25
C HIS A 94 -2.68 15.81 -6.34
N VAL A 95 -2.23 15.30 -5.19
CA VAL A 95 -1.53 14.01 -5.11
C VAL A 95 -2.17 13.17 -4.01
N VAL A 96 -2.45 11.90 -4.29
CA VAL A 96 -2.68 10.90 -3.25
C VAL A 96 -1.53 9.92 -3.35
N TYR A 97 -0.70 9.87 -2.31
CA TYR A 97 0.52 9.08 -2.29
C TYR A 97 0.37 7.89 -1.35
N LEU A 98 0.67 6.68 -1.84
CA LEU A 98 0.73 5.49 -1.01
C LEU A 98 2.15 5.34 -0.42
N SER A 99 2.27 5.81 0.83
CA SER A 99 3.44 5.67 1.69
C SER A 99 3.36 4.38 2.52
N VAL A 100 3.82 4.41 3.77
CA VAL A 100 3.74 3.34 4.76
C VAL A 100 3.65 3.92 6.17
N ILE A 101 2.95 3.25 7.09
CA ILE A 101 2.92 3.66 8.51
C ILE A 101 4.33 3.67 9.10
N HIS A 102 4.59 4.60 10.02
CA HIS A 102 5.88 4.74 10.69
C HIS A 102 7.08 4.97 9.75
N SER A 103 6.86 5.46 8.52
CA SER A 103 7.96 5.80 7.60
C SER A 103 8.96 6.78 8.22
N ASP A 104 8.50 7.66 9.12
CA ASP A 104 9.31 8.61 9.88
C ASP A 104 10.06 8.00 11.08
N LEU A 105 9.69 6.80 11.52
CA LEU A 105 10.33 6.09 12.64
C LEU A 105 11.28 4.99 12.14
N TYR A 106 10.89 4.27 11.08
CA TYR A 106 11.65 3.13 10.55
C TYR A 106 12.70 3.58 9.54
N VAL A 107 13.48 4.58 9.93
CA VAL A 107 14.43 5.30 9.07
C VAL A 107 15.60 4.46 8.56
N ASN A 108 15.80 3.25 9.12
CA ASN A 108 16.81 2.29 8.69
C ASN A 108 16.26 1.16 7.82
N VAL A 109 14.94 1.10 7.57
CA VAL A 109 14.34 0.13 6.64
C VAL A 109 14.28 0.80 5.26
N PRO A 110 15.10 0.37 4.27
CA PRO A 110 15.26 1.07 3.00
C PRO A 110 13.96 1.55 2.34
N HIS A 111 12.98 0.65 2.15
CA HIS A 111 11.73 1.01 1.50
C HIS A 111 10.78 1.86 2.36
N PHE A 112 11.00 2.00 3.66
CA PHE A 112 10.27 2.95 4.52
C PHE A 112 10.94 4.33 4.47
N ALA A 113 12.26 4.36 4.60
CA ALA A 113 13.06 5.58 4.58
C ALA A 113 12.89 6.35 3.26
N GLY A 114 12.90 5.62 2.13
CA GLY A 114 12.61 6.18 0.81
C GLY A 114 11.23 6.86 0.77
N LYS A 115 10.19 6.17 1.26
CA LYS A 115 8.82 6.71 1.28
C LYS A 115 8.68 7.95 2.13
N TYR A 116 9.35 8.03 3.28
CA TYR A 116 9.39 9.24 4.09
C TYR A 116 10.08 10.42 3.37
N GLY A 117 11.14 10.14 2.60
CA GLY A 117 11.75 11.13 1.70
C GLY A 117 10.74 11.70 0.69
N VAL A 118 9.91 10.83 0.08
CA VAL A 118 8.84 11.25 -0.84
C VAL A 118 7.79 12.10 -0.14
N GLU A 119 7.36 11.72 1.06
CA GLU A 119 6.40 12.52 1.83
C GLU A 119 6.90 13.94 2.08
N ARG A 120 8.18 14.09 2.45
CA ARG A 120 8.80 15.40 2.63
C ARG A 120 8.86 16.18 1.33
N MET A 121 9.18 15.53 0.21
CA MET A 121 9.16 16.19 -1.10
C MET A 121 7.77 16.72 -1.45
N ILE A 122 6.72 15.91 -1.25
CA ILE A 122 5.33 16.31 -1.50
C ILE A 122 4.95 17.55 -0.69
N GLU A 123 5.31 17.57 0.59
CA GLU A 123 5.09 18.70 1.50
C GLU A 123 5.85 19.96 1.05
N GLN A 124 7.16 19.84 0.78
CA GLN A 124 8.01 20.98 0.41
C GLN A 124 7.66 21.55 -0.98
N MET A 125 7.16 20.72 -1.90
CA MET A 125 6.70 21.17 -3.22
C MET A 125 5.29 21.81 -3.19
N GLY A 126 4.64 21.81 -2.03
CA GLY A 126 3.34 22.44 -1.82
C GLY A 126 2.20 21.78 -2.60
N PHE A 127 2.24 20.46 -2.80
CA PHE A 127 1.11 19.75 -3.39
C PHE A 127 -0.09 19.74 -2.45
N SER A 128 -1.30 19.86 -3.00
CA SER A 128 -2.51 19.55 -2.27
C SER A 128 -2.63 18.02 -2.14
N ALA A 129 -2.10 17.45 -1.05
CA ALA A 129 -1.85 16.01 -1.00
C ALA A 129 -2.49 15.25 0.16
N THR A 130 -2.95 14.02 -0.09
CA THR A 130 -3.19 13.03 0.97
C THR A 130 -2.09 11.98 0.91
N ILE A 131 -1.41 11.81 2.03
CA ILE A 131 -0.41 10.76 2.23
C ILE A 131 -1.12 9.63 2.98
N LEU A 132 -1.26 8.50 2.29
CA LEU A 132 -1.82 7.28 2.82
C LEU A 132 -0.69 6.42 3.38
N ARG A 133 -0.73 6.14 4.67
CA ARG A 133 0.30 5.40 5.41
C ARG A 133 -0.27 4.06 5.88
N PRO A 134 -0.40 3.07 4.99
CA PRO A 134 -0.95 1.78 5.39
C PRO A 134 0.00 1.03 6.32
N ALA A 135 -0.58 0.29 7.25
CA ALA A 135 0.08 -0.73 8.05
C ALA A 135 0.27 -2.02 7.23
N TYR A 136 0.35 -3.18 7.90
CA TYR A 136 0.57 -4.45 7.22
C TYR A 136 -0.62 -4.81 6.31
N PHE A 137 -0.38 -5.27 5.08
CA PHE A 137 -1.48 -5.65 4.19
C PHE A 137 -1.88 -7.10 4.48
N MET A 138 -3.16 -7.36 4.77
CA MET A 138 -3.65 -8.73 4.96
C MET A 138 -3.28 -9.61 3.76
N ASP A 139 -3.46 -9.08 2.54
CA ASP A 139 -3.14 -9.71 1.26
C ASP A 139 -1.66 -10.12 1.05
N ASN A 140 -0.74 -9.71 1.93
CA ASN A 140 0.62 -10.24 1.93
C ASN A 140 0.65 -11.71 2.35
N ASP A 141 -0.30 -12.13 3.19
CA ASP A 141 -0.35 -13.50 3.71
C ASP A 141 -0.74 -14.54 2.66
N LEU A 142 -1.23 -14.09 1.49
CA LEU A 142 -1.37 -14.97 0.32
C LEU A 142 -0.04 -15.61 -0.09
N THR A 143 1.10 -14.97 0.22
CA THR A 143 2.43 -15.52 -0.09
C THR A 143 2.85 -16.65 0.84
N VAL A 144 2.25 -16.73 2.04
CA VAL A 144 2.51 -17.77 3.04
C VAL A 144 1.34 -18.75 3.18
N LYS A 145 0.30 -18.61 2.34
CA LYS A 145 -0.91 -19.44 2.34
C LYS A 145 -0.59 -20.93 2.40
N ASP A 146 0.27 -21.41 1.50
CA ASP A 146 0.59 -22.84 1.41
C ASP A 146 1.34 -23.34 2.64
N VAL A 147 2.10 -22.47 3.32
CA VAL A 147 2.79 -22.82 4.57
C VAL A 147 1.78 -23.00 5.70
N VAL A 148 0.81 -22.09 5.80
CA VAL A 148 -0.26 -22.14 6.79
C VAL A 148 -1.16 -23.36 6.54
N LEU A 149 -1.63 -23.54 5.30
CA LEU A 149 -2.56 -24.60 4.93
C LEU A 149 -1.91 -25.99 4.89
N GLY A 150 -0.66 -26.09 4.45
CA GLY A 150 0.05 -27.36 4.30
C GLY A 150 0.78 -27.82 5.56
N TYR A 151 1.55 -26.92 6.20
CA TYR A 151 2.40 -27.28 7.34
C TYR A 151 1.85 -26.85 8.69
N GLY A 152 0.78 -26.05 8.70
CA GLY A 152 0.16 -25.59 9.95
C GLY A 152 1.01 -24.58 10.71
N VAL A 153 1.77 -23.75 9.98
CA VAL A 153 2.64 -22.71 10.57
C VAL A 153 2.34 -21.36 9.93
N TYR A 154 2.17 -20.32 10.73
CA TYR A 154 2.19 -18.94 10.27
C TYR A 154 3.62 -18.37 10.44
N PRO A 155 4.35 -18.11 9.34
CA PRO A 155 5.81 -17.93 9.39
C PRO A 155 6.29 -16.46 9.47
N MET A 156 5.41 -15.47 9.36
CA MET A 156 5.82 -14.06 9.30
C MET A 156 6.28 -13.55 10.67
N PRO A 157 7.40 -12.82 10.80
CA PRO A 157 7.95 -12.37 12.09
C PRO A 157 7.17 -11.16 12.67
N VAL A 158 5.90 -11.36 13.01
CA VAL A 158 4.98 -10.33 13.54
C VAL A 158 5.31 -9.96 14.99
N GLY A 159 5.67 -10.96 15.79
CA GLY A 159 6.03 -10.82 17.20
C GLY A 159 4.86 -10.50 18.13
N ASP A 160 5.22 -10.11 19.35
CA ASP A 160 4.27 -9.86 20.45
C ASP A 160 3.89 -8.37 20.59
N LYS A 161 4.58 -7.47 19.90
CA LYS A 161 4.21 -6.04 19.85
C LYS A 161 2.91 -5.82 19.08
N GLY A 162 2.68 -6.63 18.06
CA GLY A 162 1.48 -6.63 17.24
C GLY A 162 1.53 -5.65 16.07
N LEU A 163 0.80 -6.00 15.02
CA LEU A 163 0.65 -5.20 13.81
C LEU A 163 -0.84 -4.93 13.58
N ALA A 164 -1.20 -3.68 13.30
CA ALA A 164 -2.45 -3.42 12.62
C ALA A 164 -2.36 -3.95 11.19
N MET A 165 -3.42 -4.62 10.73
CA MET A 165 -3.45 -5.24 9.40
C MET A 165 -4.64 -4.73 8.60
N ILE A 166 -4.41 -4.13 7.44
CA ILE A 166 -5.45 -3.56 6.58
C ILE A 166 -5.64 -4.37 5.30
N SER A 167 -6.89 -4.52 4.86
CA SER A 167 -7.22 -5.14 3.57
C SER A 167 -6.88 -4.22 2.40
N VAL A 168 -6.35 -4.77 1.31
CA VAL A 168 -6.09 -4.00 0.08
C VAL A 168 -7.38 -3.43 -0.54
N ASP A 169 -8.54 -4.06 -0.32
CA ASP A 169 -9.83 -3.52 -0.74
C ASP A 169 -10.18 -2.22 0.01
N ASP A 170 -9.90 -2.16 1.32
CA ASP A 170 -10.12 -0.95 2.13
C ASP A 170 -9.15 0.16 1.71
N ILE A 171 -7.86 -0.17 1.46
CA ILE A 171 -6.88 0.79 0.93
C ILE A 171 -7.38 1.39 -0.40
N GLY A 172 -7.82 0.55 -1.34
CA GLY A 172 -8.29 0.99 -2.65
C GLY A 172 -9.50 1.91 -2.57
N GLU A 173 -10.45 1.62 -1.69
CA GLU A 173 -11.64 2.45 -1.48
C GLU A 173 -11.30 3.80 -0.84
N ILE A 174 -10.48 3.80 0.21
CA ILE A 174 -10.01 5.03 0.88
C ILE A 174 -9.25 5.93 -0.10
N ALA A 175 -8.33 5.35 -0.87
CA ALA A 175 -7.58 6.08 -1.88
C ALA A 175 -8.51 6.70 -2.94
N ALA A 176 -9.50 5.96 -3.44
CA ALA A 176 -10.46 6.49 -4.39
C ALA A 176 -11.32 7.62 -3.81
N ILE A 177 -11.73 7.54 -2.54
CA ILE A 177 -12.46 8.61 -1.85
C ILE A 177 -11.62 9.89 -1.82
N GLU A 178 -10.36 9.78 -1.40
CA GLU A 178 -9.45 10.93 -1.31
C GLU A 178 -9.09 11.53 -2.68
N LEU A 179 -8.90 10.67 -3.69
CA LEU A 179 -8.67 11.09 -5.08
C LEU A 179 -9.86 11.86 -5.63
N VAL A 180 -11.08 11.35 -5.45
CA VAL A 180 -12.31 12.02 -5.91
C VAL A 180 -12.53 13.34 -5.16
N ARG A 181 -12.41 13.32 -3.82
CA ARG A 181 -12.54 14.50 -2.95
C ARG A 181 -11.62 15.63 -3.41
N ARG A 182 -10.35 15.32 -3.68
CA ARG A 182 -9.37 16.31 -4.16
C ARG A 182 -9.64 16.77 -5.59
N ASN A 183 -9.95 15.84 -6.48
CA ASN A 183 -10.20 16.16 -7.89
C ASN A 183 -11.44 17.05 -8.10
N GLN A 184 -12.45 16.94 -7.22
CA GLN A 184 -13.67 17.75 -7.25
C GLN A 184 -13.53 19.08 -6.49
N SER A 185 -12.46 19.26 -5.71
CA SER A 185 -12.29 20.48 -4.92
C SER A 185 -11.95 21.67 -5.81
N ALA A 186 -12.71 22.76 -5.66
CA ALA A 186 -12.44 24.02 -6.36
C ALA A 186 -11.16 24.72 -5.85
N THR A 187 -10.79 24.48 -4.59
CA THR A 187 -9.59 25.04 -3.95
C THR A 187 -8.62 23.93 -3.51
N PRO A 188 -7.32 24.22 -3.39
CA PRO A 188 -6.38 23.27 -2.81
C PRO A 188 -6.77 22.88 -1.39
N LEU A 189 -6.97 21.58 -1.15
CA LEU A 189 -7.14 21.03 0.19
C LEU A 189 -5.79 20.92 0.91
N PRO A 190 -5.74 21.06 2.24
CA PRO A 190 -4.50 20.93 3.00
C PRO A 190 -3.87 19.55 2.84
N LEU A 191 -2.57 19.47 3.19
CA LEU A 191 -1.88 18.19 3.26
C LEU A 191 -2.44 17.39 4.45
N GLU A 192 -2.82 16.14 4.20
CA GLU A 192 -3.29 15.22 5.23
C GLU A 192 -2.43 13.95 5.23
N ARG A 193 -2.11 13.45 6.42
CA ARG A 193 -1.53 12.11 6.62
C ARG A 193 -2.62 11.23 7.25
N ILE A 194 -2.82 10.05 6.70
CA ILE A 194 -3.83 9.09 7.16
C ILE A 194 -3.15 7.74 7.33
N ASN A 195 -3.06 7.26 8.57
CA ASN A 195 -2.64 5.88 8.83
C ASN A 195 -3.76 4.95 8.39
N LEU A 196 -3.46 3.97 7.55
CA LEU A 196 -4.44 2.99 7.09
C LEU A 196 -4.23 1.68 7.85
N VAL A 197 -5.08 1.44 8.84
CA VAL A 197 -4.97 0.36 9.81
C VAL A 197 -6.16 -0.57 9.73
N GLY A 198 -6.01 -1.78 10.25
CA GLY A 198 -7.13 -2.70 10.47
C GLY A 198 -7.95 -2.35 11.71
N PRO A 199 -9.07 -3.06 11.94
CA PRO A 199 -9.86 -2.91 13.16
C PRO A 199 -9.12 -3.42 14.40
N GLU A 200 -8.11 -4.28 14.22
CA GLU A 200 -7.42 -5.00 15.29
C GLU A 200 -5.90 -4.84 15.15
N THR A 201 -5.21 -4.82 16.28
CA THR A 201 -3.75 -5.00 16.36
C THR A 201 -3.48 -6.44 16.75
N LEU A 202 -2.80 -7.19 15.89
CA LEU A 202 -2.67 -8.64 16.02
C LEU A 202 -1.21 -9.03 16.25
N THR A 203 -0.97 -9.84 17.28
CA THR A 203 0.31 -10.55 17.47
C THR A 203 0.43 -11.75 16.53
N GLY A 204 1.63 -12.30 16.41
CA GLY A 204 1.83 -13.55 15.67
C GLY A 204 0.97 -14.71 16.19
N ASN A 205 0.75 -14.77 17.51
CA ASN A 205 -0.11 -15.76 18.15
C ASN A 205 -1.60 -15.51 17.84
N ASP A 206 -2.06 -14.26 17.81
CA ASP A 206 -3.45 -13.93 17.46
C ASP A 206 -3.78 -14.35 16.02
N ILE A 207 -2.84 -14.14 15.10
CA ILE A 207 -2.97 -14.54 13.70
C ILE A 207 -3.03 -16.06 13.57
N ALA A 208 -2.12 -16.77 14.23
CA ALA A 208 -2.13 -18.24 14.25
C ALA A 208 -3.43 -18.79 14.88
N ALA A 209 -3.96 -18.13 15.91
CA ALA A 209 -5.24 -18.46 16.52
C ALA A 209 -6.42 -18.21 15.57
N ALA A 210 -6.41 -17.10 14.82
CA ALA A 210 -7.42 -16.80 13.80
C ALA A 210 -7.46 -17.89 12.72
N TRP A 211 -6.31 -18.29 12.19
CA TRP A 211 -6.21 -19.40 11.25
C TRP A 211 -6.64 -20.74 11.87
N SER A 212 -6.27 -20.99 13.13
CA SER A 212 -6.68 -22.22 13.83
C SER A 212 -8.21 -22.32 13.96
N SER A 213 -8.86 -21.20 14.29
CA SER A 213 -10.32 -21.12 14.37
C SER A 213 -10.99 -21.34 13.02
N VAL A 214 -10.45 -20.76 11.94
CA VAL A 214 -11.00 -20.89 10.58
C VAL A 214 -10.84 -22.31 10.05
N LEU A 215 -9.70 -22.94 10.27
CA LEU A 215 -9.37 -24.26 9.70
C LEU A 215 -9.82 -25.44 10.56
N GLY A 216 -10.25 -25.19 11.80
CA GLY A 216 -10.66 -26.24 12.73
C GLY A 216 -9.51 -27.16 13.17
N ARG A 217 -8.26 -26.71 13.04
CA ARG A 217 -7.04 -27.44 13.46
C ARG A 217 -5.98 -26.48 13.97
N ALA A 218 -5.04 -26.96 14.77
CA ALA A 218 -3.97 -26.13 15.30
C ALA A 218 -3.06 -25.57 14.19
N ILE A 219 -2.76 -24.28 14.30
CA ILE A 219 -1.75 -23.55 13.54
C ILE A 219 -0.78 -22.94 14.55
N ALA A 220 0.51 -23.24 14.39
CA ALA A 220 1.56 -22.69 15.24
C ALA A 220 2.06 -21.36 14.68
N TYR A 221 2.44 -20.44 15.57
CA TYR A 221 3.19 -19.26 15.19
C TYR A 221 4.68 -19.61 15.04
N GLY A 222 5.28 -19.30 13.88
CA GLY A 222 6.67 -19.63 13.53
C GLY A 222 7.74 -18.83 14.28
N GLY A 223 7.36 -17.77 14.99
CA GLY A 223 8.27 -16.96 15.81
C GLY A 223 8.95 -15.81 15.06
N GLY A 224 9.93 -15.18 15.72
CA GLY A 224 10.56 -13.92 15.30
C GLY A 224 12.02 -14.04 14.85
N ASP A 225 12.47 -15.18 14.33
CA ASP A 225 13.84 -15.30 13.81
C ASP A 225 13.97 -14.58 12.46
N THR A 226 14.36 -13.31 12.51
CA THR A 226 14.50 -12.47 11.31
C THR A 226 15.69 -12.89 10.44
N ALA A 227 16.72 -13.51 11.00
CA ALA A 227 17.86 -14.02 10.23
C ALA A 227 17.46 -15.25 9.40
N ALA A 228 16.72 -16.18 10.00
CA ALA A 228 16.14 -17.32 9.28
C ALA A 228 15.12 -16.85 8.23
N PHE A 229 14.31 -15.82 8.55
CA PHE A 229 13.40 -15.19 7.60
C PHE A 229 14.13 -14.65 6.38
N GLU A 230 15.22 -13.88 6.56
CA GLU A 230 16.05 -13.39 5.45
C GLU A 230 16.60 -14.54 4.60
N GLN A 231 17.15 -15.56 5.24
CA GLN A 231 17.72 -16.71 4.55
C GLN A 231 16.68 -17.43 3.68
N ASN A 232 15.44 -17.55 4.15
CA ASN A 232 14.34 -18.11 3.38
C ASN A 232 13.97 -17.23 2.19
N LEU A 233 13.81 -15.92 2.42
CA LEU A 233 13.43 -14.98 1.35
C LEU A 233 14.45 -14.96 0.21
N ARG A 234 15.76 -15.06 0.50
CA ARG A 234 16.82 -15.10 -0.52
C ARG A 234 16.67 -16.24 -1.55
N GLN A 235 15.87 -17.26 -1.27
CA GLN A 235 15.58 -18.34 -2.22
C GLN A 235 14.64 -17.89 -3.35
N PHE A 236 13.85 -16.83 -3.13
CA PHE A 236 12.80 -16.38 -4.05
C PHE A 236 12.91 -14.91 -4.46
N MET A 237 13.80 -14.13 -3.84
CA MET A 237 13.97 -12.70 -4.15
C MET A 237 15.43 -12.24 -4.07
N PRO A 238 15.77 -11.08 -4.69
CA PRO A 238 17.11 -10.52 -4.63
C PRO A 238 17.58 -10.25 -3.20
N GLY A 239 18.90 -10.38 -2.97
CA GLY A 239 19.49 -10.26 -1.63
C GLY A 239 19.24 -8.91 -0.95
N TRP A 240 19.20 -7.80 -1.70
CA TRP A 240 18.88 -6.48 -1.14
C TRP A 240 17.45 -6.43 -0.58
N MET A 241 16.50 -7.07 -1.26
CA MET A 241 15.10 -7.09 -0.85
C MET A 241 14.90 -7.99 0.36
N ALA A 242 15.57 -9.15 0.40
CA ALA A 242 15.54 -10.02 1.57
C ALA A 242 16.10 -9.32 2.83
N TYR A 243 17.21 -8.59 2.67
CA TYR A 243 17.81 -7.80 3.75
C TYR A 243 16.89 -6.66 4.21
N ASP A 244 16.24 -5.97 3.28
CA ASP A 244 15.25 -4.94 3.58
C ASP A 244 14.05 -5.50 4.38
N MET A 245 13.50 -6.64 3.95
CA MET A 245 12.43 -7.35 4.66
C MET A 245 12.88 -7.84 6.05
N ARG A 246 14.16 -8.21 6.23
CA ARG A 246 14.72 -8.54 7.56
C ARG A 246 14.67 -7.35 8.50
N LEU A 247 15.12 -6.18 8.05
CA LEU A 247 15.10 -4.96 8.85
C LEU A 247 13.67 -4.54 9.20
N MET A 248 12.73 -4.71 8.25
CA MET A 248 11.30 -4.54 8.53
C MET A 248 10.83 -5.52 9.61
N GLY A 249 11.17 -6.80 9.51
CA GLY A 249 10.84 -7.80 10.52
C GLY A 249 11.40 -7.44 11.90
N GLU A 250 12.63 -6.95 11.99
CA GLU A 250 13.20 -6.47 13.26
C GLU A 250 12.36 -5.34 13.87
N ARG A 251 11.87 -4.40 13.04
CA ARG A 251 10.98 -3.32 13.47
C ARG A 251 9.61 -3.81 13.91
N PHE A 252 9.07 -4.86 13.30
CA PHE A 252 7.83 -5.50 13.77
C PHE A 252 8.00 -6.03 15.20
N LEU A 253 9.11 -6.68 15.47
CA LEU A 253 9.40 -7.26 16.78
C LEU A 253 9.70 -6.20 17.85
N THR A 254 10.39 -5.11 17.51
CA THR A 254 10.78 -4.08 18.49
C THR A 254 9.69 -3.04 18.73
N ASP A 255 9.07 -2.55 17.66
CA ASP A 255 8.24 -1.36 17.67
C ASP A 255 6.76 -1.69 17.36
N GLY A 256 6.50 -2.67 16.49
CA GLY A 256 5.17 -3.00 16.00
C GLY A 256 4.57 -1.91 15.10
N MET A 257 3.46 -2.22 14.43
CA MET A 257 2.73 -1.28 13.57
C MET A 257 1.43 -0.89 14.26
N LEU A 258 1.58 -0.13 15.35
CA LEU A 258 0.47 0.26 16.20
C LEU A 258 -0.33 1.42 15.59
N PRO A 259 -1.67 1.39 15.67
CA PRO A 259 -2.49 2.50 15.25
C PRO A 259 -2.36 3.69 16.21
N GLY A 260 -2.51 4.90 15.69
CA GLY A 260 -2.74 6.09 16.49
C GLY A 260 -4.16 6.14 17.04
N ALA A 261 -4.37 6.95 18.09
CA ALA A 261 -5.69 7.16 18.66
C ALA A 261 -6.65 7.74 17.59
N GLY A 262 -7.80 7.07 17.41
CA GLY A 262 -8.84 7.49 16.47
C GLY A 262 -8.60 7.09 15.01
N ASP A 263 -7.51 6.40 14.67
CA ASP A 263 -7.27 5.96 13.29
C ASP A 263 -8.40 5.03 12.80
N VAL A 264 -8.78 4.02 13.60
CA VAL A 264 -9.88 3.09 13.28
C VAL A 264 -11.20 3.83 13.07
N ASP A 265 -11.54 4.76 13.97
CA ASP A 265 -12.78 5.54 13.91
C ASP A 265 -12.82 6.42 12.65
N ARG A 266 -11.69 7.08 12.34
CA ARG A 266 -11.56 7.91 11.14
C ARG A 266 -11.78 7.10 9.87
N LEU A 267 -11.16 5.92 9.76
CA LEU A 267 -11.30 5.07 8.58
C LEU A 267 -12.71 4.48 8.45
N THR A 268 -13.31 4.07 9.57
CA THR A 268 -14.70 3.59 9.63
C THR A 268 -15.67 4.68 9.18
N ALA A 269 -15.48 5.92 9.65
CA ALA A 269 -16.27 7.07 9.23
C ALA A 269 -16.08 7.40 7.75
N LEU A 270 -14.85 7.31 7.23
CA LEU A 270 -14.53 7.58 5.82
C LEU A 270 -15.19 6.55 4.89
N LEU A 271 -15.20 5.27 5.28
CA LEU A 271 -15.81 4.18 4.51
C LEU A 271 -17.34 4.09 4.69
N GLY A 272 -17.89 4.63 5.77
CA GLY A 272 -19.32 4.51 6.11
C GLY A 272 -19.73 3.08 6.52
N ARG A 273 -18.75 2.23 6.86
CA ARG A 273 -18.91 0.83 7.28
C ARG A 273 -17.71 0.38 8.12
N PRO A 274 -17.82 -0.70 8.90
CA PRO A 274 -16.66 -1.30 9.56
C PRO A 274 -15.53 -1.68 8.59
N LEU A 275 -14.29 -1.62 9.10
CA LEU A 275 -13.11 -2.15 8.43
C LEU A 275 -13.20 -3.68 8.32
N ARG A 276 -12.61 -4.25 7.27
CA ARG A 276 -12.54 -5.71 7.11
C ARG A 276 -11.66 -6.31 8.21
N ALA A 277 -12.15 -7.36 8.86
CA ALA A 277 -11.41 -8.07 9.90
C ALA A 277 -10.46 -9.12 9.30
N TYR A 278 -9.33 -9.38 9.97
CA TYR A 278 -8.35 -10.36 9.50
C TYR A 278 -8.94 -11.78 9.44
N ARG A 279 -9.83 -12.11 10.38
CA ARG A 279 -10.51 -13.41 10.39
C ARG A 279 -11.36 -13.65 9.14
N ASP A 280 -12.04 -12.62 8.63
CA ASP A 280 -12.85 -12.74 7.42
C ASP A 280 -11.96 -12.97 6.19
N PHE A 281 -10.80 -12.32 6.16
CA PHE A 281 -9.77 -12.57 5.15
C PHE A 281 -9.25 -14.02 5.20
N ALA A 282 -8.91 -14.53 6.39
CA ALA A 282 -8.47 -15.91 6.56
C ALA A 282 -9.56 -16.91 6.13
N ALA A 283 -10.82 -16.65 6.49
CA ALA A 283 -11.96 -17.48 6.09
C ALA A 283 -12.16 -17.50 4.56
N ALA A 284 -12.06 -16.36 3.89
CA ALA A 284 -12.19 -16.27 2.44
C ALA A 284 -11.08 -17.03 1.68
N ILE A 285 -9.87 -17.12 2.26
CA ILE A 285 -8.74 -17.83 1.65
C ILE A 285 -8.79 -19.34 1.88
N ALA A 286 -9.39 -19.76 3.00
CA ALA A 286 -9.54 -21.16 3.37
C ALA A 286 -10.68 -21.88 2.61
N ALA A 287 -11.64 -21.11 2.09
CA ALA A 287 -12.73 -21.60 1.23
C ALA A 287 -12.23 -22.09 -0.13
#